data_AF-A0A7S2KIC4-F1
#
_entry.id   AF-A0A7S2KIC4-F1
#
_cell.length_a   1.000
_cell.length_b   1.000
_cell.length_c   1.000
_cell.angle_alpha   90.00
_cell.angle_beta   90.00
_cell.angle_gamma   90.00
#
_symmetry.space_group_name_H-M   'P 1'
#
loop_
_entity.id
_entity.type
_entity.pdbx_description
1 polymer ?
#
loop_
_entity_poly.entity_id
_entity_poly.type
_entity_poly.pdbx_seq_one_letter_code
_entity_poly.pdbx_strand_id
1 'polypeptide(L)'
;GINMIMYFVGRDLASLVDVLVGAAFFTVVYWPTGTLLCSIHTTFWVAFACLYATCGMSFFWSILCAPLPAQLLFVVSVSFCFLLAGFQPAFVLFLESTGFLMSMSPIRWAMGYLMG
;
A
#
# COMPACT_ATOMS: atom_id res chain seq x y z
N GLY A 1 -5.55 -27.03 17.49
CA GLY A 1 -4.79 -25.91 16.90
C GLY A 1 -5.48 -25.49 15.62
N ILE A 2 -5.74 -24.21 15.43
CA ILE A 2 -6.34 -23.70 14.19
C ILE A 2 -5.29 -23.83 13.08
N ASN A 3 -5.69 -24.34 11.91
CA ASN A 3 -4.80 -24.38 10.75
C ASN A 3 -4.52 -22.94 10.30
N MET A 4 -3.30 -22.45 10.55
CA MET A 4 -2.85 -21.09 10.23
C MET A 4 -3.12 -20.71 8.77
N ILE A 5 -3.07 -21.68 7.84
CA ILE A 5 -3.33 -21.45 6.42
C ILE A 5 -4.81 -21.10 6.20
N MET A 6 -5.73 -21.83 6.82
CA MET A 6 -7.17 -21.55 6.69
C MET A 6 -7.56 -20.22 7.35
N TYR A 7 -6.93 -19.89 8.49
CA TYR A 7 -7.11 -18.60 9.14
C TYR A 7 -6.61 -17.45 8.25
N PHE A 8 -5.44 -17.62 7.62
CA PHE A 8 -4.90 -16.64 6.67
C PHE A 8 -5.84 -16.42 5.49
N VAL A 9 -6.27 -17.49 4.82
CA VAL A 9 -7.16 -17.39 3.65
C VAL A 9 -8.50 -16.75 4.02
N GLY A 10 -9.11 -17.13 5.15
CA GLY A 10 -10.37 -16.53 5.59
C GLY A 10 -10.25 -15.04 5.89
N ARG A 11 -9.14 -14.63 6.51
CA ARG A 11 -8.88 -13.22 6.81
C ARG A 11 -8.55 -12.42 5.55
N ASP A 12 -7.78 -12.98 4.63
CA ASP A 12 -7.43 -12.34 3.37
C ASP A 12 -8.68 -12.09 2.51
N LEU A 13 -9.55 -13.10 2.38
CA LEU A 13 -10.84 -12.98 1.69
C LEU A 13 -11.75 -11.91 2.33
N ALA A 14 -11.77 -11.83 3.66
CA ALA A 14 -12.55 -10.79 4.34
C ALA A 14 -11.99 -9.39 4.04
N SER A 15 -10.65 -9.23 4.06
CA SER A 15 -10.03 -7.93 3.77
C SER A 15 -10.19 -7.47 2.32
N LEU A 16 -10.38 -8.38 1.36
CA LEU A 16 -10.61 -8.02 -0.04
C LEU A 16 -11.84 -7.11 -0.22
N VAL A 17 -12.88 -7.31 0.58
CA VAL A 17 -14.09 -6.48 0.52
C VAL A 17 -13.79 -5.05 0.96
N ASP A 18 -13.09 -4.89 2.08
CA ASP A 18 -12.70 -3.57 2.60
C ASP A 18 -11.76 -2.85 1.63
N VAL A 19 -10.81 -3.58 1.03
CA VAL A 19 -9.88 -3.06 0.03
C VAL A 19 -10.62 -2.65 -1.25
N LEU A 20 -11.56 -3.46 -1.74
CA LEU A 20 -12.39 -3.13 -2.91
C LEU A 20 -13.20 -1.86 -2.69
N VAL A 21 -13.87 -1.76 -1.53
CA VAL A 21 -14.69 -0.60 -1.17
C VAL A 21 -13.81 0.64 -1.02
N GLY A 22 -12.68 0.53 -0.31
CA GLY A 22 -11.72 1.63 -0.16
C GLY A 22 -11.17 2.13 -1.50
N ALA A 23 -10.79 1.21 -2.40
CA ALA A 23 -10.29 1.56 -3.73
C ALA A 23 -11.38 2.23 -4.59
N ALA A 24 -12.62 1.76 -4.52
CA ALA A 24 -13.75 2.36 -5.22
C ALA A 24 -14.02 3.79 -4.72
N PHE A 25 -14.08 4.01 -3.40
CA PHE A 25 -14.26 5.34 -2.82
C PHE A 25 -13.13 6.29 -3.21
N PHE A 26 -11.87 5.83 -3.09
CA PHE A 26 -10.72 6.62 -3.51
C PHE A 26 -10.85 7.03 -4.99
N THR A 27 -11.19 6.08 -5.86
CA THR A 27 -11.31 6.35 -7.30
C THR A 27 -12.42 7.34 -7.60
N VAL A 28 -13.62 7.15 -7.03
CA VAL A 28 -14.77 8.02 -7.29
C VAL A 28 -14.53 9.45 -6.80
N VAL A 29 -13.78 9.63 -5.72
CA VAL A 29 -13.47 10.97 -5.16
C VAL A 29 -12.29 11.62 -5.88
N TYR A 30 -11.19 10.89 -6.10
CA TYR A 30 -9.93 11.46 -6.60
C TYR A 30 -9.83 11.54 -8.11
N TRP A 31 -10.49 10.64 -8.85
CA TRP A 31 -10.49 10.71 -10.30
C TRP A 31 -11.13 12.00 -10.85
N PRO A 32 -12.32 12.46 -10.39
CA PRO A 32 -12.91 13.69 -10.92
C PRO A 32 -12.24 14.98 -10.39
N THR A 33 -11.52 14.90 -9.28
CA THR A 33 -10.88 16.07 -8.64
C THR A 33 -9.45 16.31 -9.13
N GLY A 34 -8.81 15.31 -9.75
CA GLY A 34 -7.40 15.37 -10.11
C GLY A 34 -7.12 15.69 -11.57
N THR A 35 -6.01 16.39 -11.82
CA THR A 35 -5.28 16.43 -13.10
C THR A 35 -4.57 15.10 -13.37
N LEU A 36 -5.22 13.97 -13.07
CA LEU A 36 -4.65 12.64 -13.27
C LEU A 36 -4.71 12.34 -14.77
N LEU A 37 -3.57 12.00 -15.37
CA LEU A 37 -3.46 11.66 -16.80
C LEU A 37 -3.99 10.24 -17.10
N CYS A 38 -4.50 9.53 -16.09
CA CYS A 38 -4.85 8.12 -16.18
C CYS A 38 -6.37 7.88 -16.27
N SER A 39 -6.74 6.74 -16.85
CA SER A 39 -8.13 6.28 -16.88
C SER A 39 -8.65 5.94 -15.48
N ILE A 40 -9.96 6.06 -15.27
CA ILE A 40 -10.64 5.66 -14.03
C ILE A 40 -10.31 4.21 -13.62
N HIS A 41 -10.19 3.32 -14.61
CA HIS A 41 -9.84 1.92 -14.40
C HIS A 41 -8.42 1.77 -13.87
N THR A 42 -7.47 2.53 -14.40
CA THR A 42 -6.08 2.55 -13.92
C THR A 42 -6.03 3.06 -12.48
N THR A 43 -6.72 4.15 -12.17
CA THR A 43 -6.79 4.71 -10.81
C THR A 43 -7.34 3.70 -9.81
N PHE A 44 -8.39 2.97 -10.19
CA PHE A 44 -8.97 1.90 -9.36
C PHE A 44 -7.98 0.79 -9.05
N TRP A 45 -7.35 0.21 -10.07
CA TRP A 45 -6.44 -0.92 -9.86
C TRP A 45 -5.17 -0.53 -9.11
N VAL A 46 -4.66 0.69 -9.33
CA VAL A 46 -3.53 1.21 -8.56
C VAL A 46 -3.90 1.40 -7.09
N ALA A 47 -5.06 1.99 -6.81
CA ALA A 47 -5.55 2.16 -5.45
C ALA A 47 -5.78 0.81 -4.76
N PHE A 48 -6.40 -0.14 -5.47
CA PHE A 48 -6.62 -1.51 -5.00
C PHE A 48 -5.30 -2.20 -4.66
N ALA A 49 -4.33 -2.20 -5.57
CA ALA A 49 -3.04 -2.84 -5.34
C ALA A 49 -2.27 -2.21 -4.17
N CYS A 50 -2.31 -0.88 -4.05
CA CYS A 50 -1.66 -0.17 -2.95
C CYS A 50 -2.29 -0.52 -1.59
N LEU A 51 -3.63 -0.50 -1.50
CA LEU A 51 -4.36 -0.86 -0.29
C LEU A 51 -4.20 -2.34 0.07
N TYR A 52 -4.22 -3.23 -0.92
CA TYR A 52 -3.99 -4.66 -0.69
C TYR A 52 -2.58 -4.91 -0.12
N ALA A 53 -1.55 -4.26 -0.67
CA ALA A 53 -0.18 -4.37 -0.19
C ALA A 53 -0.02 -3.86 1.26
N THR A 54 -0.69 -2.76 1.64
CA THR A 54 -0.63 -2.25 3.02
C THR A 54 -1.42 -3.12 3.99
N CYS A 55 -2.57 -3.68 3.58
CA CYS A 55 -3.29 -4.68 4.36
C CYS A 55 -2.44 -5.94 4.61
N GLY A 56 -1.77 -6.45 3.58
CA GLY A 56 -0.84 -7.58 3.71
C GLY A 56 0.31 -7.28 4.68
N MET A 57 0.89 -6.08 4.61
CA MET A 57 1.92 -5.62 5.54
C MET A 57 1.42 -5.59 7.00
N SER A 58 0.21 -5.08 7.24
CA SER A 58 -0.43 -5.08 8.56
C SER A 58 -0.61 -6.50 9.10
N PHE A 59 -1.00 -7.44 8.23
CA PHE A 59 -1.15 -8.85 8.58
C PHE A 59 0.18 -9.47 9.04
N PHE A 60 1.28 -9.24 8.31
CA PHE A 60 2.61 -9.73 8.69
C PHE A 60 3.03 -9.24 10.09
N TRP A 61 2.87 -7.95 10.37
CA TRP A 61 3.17 -7.41 11.70
C TRP A 61 2.29 -8.03 12.80
N SER A 62 1.03 -8.34 12.49
CA SER A 62 0.11 -8.99 13.44
C SER A 62 0.46 -10.44 13.76
N ILE A 63 1.22 -11.13 12.90
CA ILE A 63 1.74 -12.47 13.20
C ILE A 63 3.00 -12.37 14.06
N LEU A 64 3.87 -11.39 13.78
CA LEU A 64 5.18 -11.27 14.41
C LEU A 64 5.15 -10.67 15.81
N CYS A 65 4.12 -9.88 16.14
CA CYS A 65 4.09 -9.06 17.35
C CYS A 65 2.73 -9.10 18.04
N ALA A 66 2.72 -8.73 19.32
CA ALA A 66 1.47 -8.48 20.05
C ALA A 66 0.68 -7.31 19.43
N PRO A 67 -0.63 -7.18 19.66
CA PRO A 67 -1.50 -6.26 18.93
C PRO A 67 -1.05 -4.79 18.95
N LEU A 68 -0.66 -4.28 20.12
CA LEU A 68 -0.24 -2.88 20.28
C LEU A 68 1.11 -2.59 19.57
N PRO A 69 2.19 -3.36 19.79
CA PRO A 69 3.41 -3.22 19.02
C PRO A 69 3.22 -3.40 17.50
N ALA A 70 2.36 -4.32 17.07
CA ALA A 70 2.09 -4.56 15.66
C ALA A 70 1.49 -3.33 14.96
N GLN A 71 0.54 -2.65 15.62
CA GLN A 71 -0.04 -1.41 15.12
C GLN A 71 1.00 -0.29 14.99
N LEU A 72 1.85 -0.11 16.01
CA LEU A 72 2.91 0.90 15.98
C LEU A 72 3.92 0.61 14.87
N LEU A 73 4.36 -0.64 14.72
CA LEU A 73 5.29 -1.04 13.65
C LEU A 73 4.69 -0.86 12.26
N PHE A 74 3.39 -1.12 12.11
CA PHE A 74 2.69 -0.86 10.86
C PHE A 74 2.68 0.64 10.51
N VAL A 75 2.35 1.52 11.45
CA VAL A 75 2.37 2.98 11.24
C VAL A 75 3.77 3.47 10.87
N VAL A 76 4.79 2.99 11.59
CA VAL A 76 6.20 3.31 11.29
C VAL A 76 6.58 2.83 9.89
N SER A 77 6.21 1.60 9.52
CA SER A 77 6.51 1.04 8.19
C SER A 77 5.84 1.83 7.06
N VAL A 78 4.58 2.22 7.21
CA VAL A 78 3.86 3.05 6.24
C VAL A 78 4.50 4.44 6.14
N SER A 79 4.92 5.01 7.26
CA SER A 79 5.64 6.30 7.29
C SER A 79 6.98 6.21 6.54
N PHE A 80 7.73 5.13 6.72
CA PHE A 80 8.93 4.85 5.93
C PHE A 80 8.61 4.68 4.45
N CYS A 81 7.56 3.94 4.09
CA CYS A 81 7.12 3.80 2.69
C CYS A 81 6.78 5.16 2.07
N PHE A 82 6.16 6.06 2.83
CA PHE A 82 5.85 7.42 2.38
C PHE A 82 7.10 8.26 2.15
N LEU A 83 8.08 8.22 3.05
CA LEU A 83 9.38 8.88 2.87
C LEU A 83 10.12 8.34 1.63
N LEU A 84 9.99 7.03 1.38
CA LEU A 84 10.59 6.35 0.24
C LEU A 84 9.77 6.47 -1.06
N ALA A 85 8.63 7.17 -1.05
CA ALA A 85 7.81 7.38 -2.25
C ALA A 85 8.48 8.30 -3.28
N GLY A 86 9.48 9.10 -2.86
CA GLY A 86 10.28 9.94 -3.75
C GLY A 86 9.75 11.35 -3.99
N PHE A 87 8.76 11.80 -3.20
CA PHE A 87 8.31 13.20 -3.19
C PHE A 87 9.39 14.14 -2.66
N GLN A 88 9.93 13.81 -1.49
CA GLN A 88 11.00 14.56 -0.85
C GLN A 88 11.73 13.65 0.14
N PRO A 89 12.99 13.27 -0.11
CA PRO A 89 13.87 13.70 -1.22
C PRO A 89 13.55 13.06 -2.58
N ALA A 90 13.94 13.74 -3.67
CA ALA A 90 13.73 13.27 -5.04
C ALA A 90 14.46 11.95 -5.31
N PHE A 91 13.80 11.04 -6.03
CA PHE A 91 14.28 9.68 -6.32
C PHE A 91 15.71 9.63 -6.91
N VAL A 92 16.06 10.59 -7.77
CA VAL A 92 17.37 10.66 -8.44
C VAL A 92 18.52 10.73 -7.44
N LEU A 93 18.31 11.34 -6.27
CA LEU A 93 19.34 11.50 -5.24
C LEU A 93 19.69 10.19 -4.51
N PHE A 94 18.85 9.16 -4.60
CA PHE A 94 18.99 7.91 -3.85
C PHE A 94 19.16 6.68 -4.75
N LEU A 95 19.21 6.90 -6.07
CA LEU A 95 19.24 5.84 -7.08
C LEU A 95 20.48 4.95 -6.96
N GLU A 96 21.62 5.54 -6.57
CA GLU A 96 22.91 4.84 -6.50
C GLU A 96 23.14 4.06 -5.20
N SER A 97 22.49 4.43 -4.08
CA SER A 97 22.80 3.87 -2.76
C SER A 97 21.62 3.17 -2.07
N THR A 98 20.38 3.63 -2.26
CA THR A 98 19.20 3.08 -1.57
C THR A 98 18.02 2.81 -2.50
N GLY A 99 18.24 2.79 -3.82
CA GLY A 99 17.21 2.55 -4.83
C GLY A 99 16.40 1.26 -4.61
N PHE A 100 17.05 0.22 -4.06
CA PHE A 100 16.40 -1.02 -3.66
C PHE A 100 15.39 -0.83 -2.51
N LEU A 101 15.76 -0.11 -1.44
CA LEU A 101 14.85 0.17 -0.33
C LEU A 101 13.64 0.98 -0.80
N MET A 102 13.87 1.94 -1.70
CA MET A 102 12.78 2.70 -2.30
C MET A 102 11.85 1.83 -3.15
N SER A 103 12.36 0.77 -3.78
CA SER A 103 11.53 -0.15 -4.58
C SER A 103 10.59 -1.02 -3.73
N MET A 104 10.80 -1.09 -2.42
CA MET A 104 9.91 -1.81 -1.49
C MET A 104 8.67 -1.01 -1.11
N SER A 105 8.60 0.29 -1.42
CA SER A 105 7.46 1.12 -1.08
C SER A 105 6.31 0.92 -2.07
N PRO A 106 5.15 0.38 -1.65
CA PRO A 106 3.97 0.28 -2.53
C PRO A 106 3.46 1.66 -2.97
N ILE A 107 3.66 2.69 -2.14
CA ILE A 107 3.28 4.07 -2.43
C ILE A 107 4.10 4.60 -3.62
N ARG A 108 5.40 4.27 -3.69
CA ARG A 108 6.24 4.66 -4.83
C ARG A 108 5.71 4.09 -6.15
N TRP A 109 5.38 2.80 -6.18
CA TRP A 109 4.84 2.16 -7.37
C TRP A 109 3.52 2.78 -7.79
N ALA A 110 2.61 3.01 -6.83
CA ALA A 110 1.34 3.66 -7.10
C ALA A 110 1.51 5.05 -7.73
N MET A 111 2.42 5.85 -7.18
CA MET A 111 2.76 7.17 -7.70
C MET A 111 3.36 7.11 -9.11
N GLY A 112 4.28 6.17 -9.36
CA GLY A 112 4.86 5.96 -10.68
C GLY A 112 3.83 5.64 -11.77
N TYR A 113 2.77 4.89 -11.43
CA TYR A 113 1.70 4.59 -12.37
C TYR A 113 0.66 5.71 -12.55
N LEU A 114 0.50 6.59 -11.55
CA LEU A 114 -0.49 7.68 -11.60
C LEU A 114 0.05 8.98 -12.19
N MET A 115 1.38 9.19 -12.16
CA MET A 115 2.05 10.39 -12.65
C MET A 115 2.99 10.16 -13.84
N GLY A 116 3.25 8.89 -14.19
CA GLY A 116 4.09 8.49 -15.32
C GLY A 116 3.36 8.49 -16.67
#